data_AF-A0A0A9XSU6-F1
#
_entry.id   AF-A0A0A9XSU6-F1
#
_cell.length_a   1.000
_cell.length_b   1.000
_cell.length_c   1.000
_cell.angle_alpha   90.00
_cell.angle_beta   90.00
_cell.angle_gamma   90.00
#
_symmetry.space_group_name_H-M   'P 1'
#
loop_
_entity.id
_entity.type
_entity.pdbx_description
1 polymer ?
#
loop_
_entity_poly.entity_id
_entity_poly.type
_entity_poly.pdbx_seq_one_letter_code
_entity_poly.pdbx_strand_id
1 'polypeptide(L)'
;MFSSLVLTIPSYSSAVHNPIRTPTQQKSFLITYLEEYKRDPSQASLYLAITLYDELASKGIVLVRGDICAPASLSVEDSRRTVAVLLHMYLQDPLYTHIHSFNHMPDQVDFNALLETFSQIPTPDIHALSDVGTTV
;
A
#
# COMPACT_ATOMS: atom_id res chain seq x y z
N MET A 1 -14.51 -0.63 -10.66
CA MET A 1 -14.58 -0.81 -9.19
C MET A 1 -13.19 -0.51 -8.65
N PHE A 2 -13.04 0.45 -7.74
CA PHE A 2 -11.75 0.84 -7.17
C PHE A 2 -11.37 -0.15 -6.06
N SER A 3 -10.15 -0.67 -6.09
CA SER A 3 -9.66 -1.59 -5.04
C SER A 3 -9.26 -0.74 -3.82
N SER A 4 -9.90 -0.96 -2.69
CA SER A 4 -9.56 -0.35 -1.41
C SER A 4 -9.05 -1.42 -0.45
N LEU A 5 -8.18 -1.04 0.48
CA LEU A 5 -7.62 -1.93 1.49
C LEU A 5 -7.38 -1.13 2.76
N VAL A 6 -7.56 -1.72 3.94
CA VAL A 6 -7.11 -1.10 5.20
C VAL A 6 -5.80 -1.75 5.61
N LEU A 7 -4.78 -0.93 5.87
CA LEU A 7 -3.49 -1.34 6.41
C LEU A 7 -3.35 -0.84 7.85
N THR A 8 -2.78 -1.67 8.72
CA THR A 8 -2.37 -1.21 10.05
C THR A 8 -0.87 -0.96 10.03
N ILE A 9 -0.49 0.29 10.22
CA ILE A 9 0.89 0.70 10.48
C ILE A 9 1.06 0.66 12.01
N PRO A 10 2.22 0.27 12.58
CA PRO A 10 2.39 0.05 14.03
C PRO A 10 1.99 1.21 14.97
N SER A 11 1.69 2.40 14.42
CA SER A 11 1.18 3.55 15.16
C SER A 11 -0.16 4.12 14.60
N TYR A 12 -0.70 3.59 13.49
CA TYR A 12 -1.86 4.17 12.77
C TYR A 12 -2.68 3.11 11.99
N SER A 13 -4.00 3.26 11.92
CA SER A 13 -4.82 2.55 10.92
C SER A 13 -4.97 3.40 9.66
N SER A 14 -4.48 2.92 8.51
CA SER A 14 -4.52 3.62 7.23
C SER A 14 -5.45 2.95 6.23
N ALA A 15 -6.10 3.74 5.38
CA ALA A 15 -6.86 3.27 4.23
C ALA A 15 -6.01 3.47 2.98
N VAL A 16 -5.85 2.41 2.21
CA VAL A 16 -5.28 2.41 0.86
C VAL A 16 -6.43 2.45 -0.12
N HIS A 17 -6.41 3.46 -0.97
CA HIS A 17 -7.30 3.57 -2.12
C HIS A 17 -6.46 3.43 -3.38
N ASN A 18 -6.88 2.57 -4.31
CA ASN A 18 -6.30 2.52 -5.65
C ASN A 18 -7.19 3.35 -6.59
N PRO A 19 -6.90 4.65 -6.80
CA PRO A 19 -7.59 5.39 -7.84
C PRO A 19 -7.14 4.86 -9.20
N ILE A 20 -8.09 4.28 -9.92
CA ILE A 20 -7.94 3.84 -11.30
C ILE A 20 -7.35 4.98 -12.14
N ARG A 21 -6.25 4.67 -12.85
CA ARG A 21 -5.72 5.31 -14.06
C ARG A 21 -5.99 6.82 -14.13
N THR A 22 -5.06 7.59 -13.59
CA THR A 22 -4.86 8.98 -14.03
C THR A 22 -4.75 9.01 -15.57
N PRO A 23 -5.04 10.14 -16.24
CA PRO A 23 -4.88 10.25 -17.70
C PRO A 23 -3.47 9.86 -18.19
N THR A 24 -2.49 9.83 -17.29
CA THR A 24 -1.12 9.35 -17.47
C THR A 24 -0.93 7.82 -17.34
N GLN A 25 -2.01 7.03 -17.19
CA GLN A 25 -2.01 5.56 -17.04
C GLN A 25 -1.16 4.98 -15.89
N GLN A 26 -0.67 5.80 -14.97
CA GLN A 26 0.21 5.33 -13.90
C GLN A 26 -0.56 4.48 -12.89
N LYS A 27 -0.03 3.29 -12.60
CA LYS A 27 -0.55 2.37 -11.59
C LYS A 27 -0.10 2.89 -10.23
N SER A 28 -1.01 3.43 -9.43
CA SER A 28 -0.67 4.03 -8.13
C SER A 28 -1.58 3.61 -7.00
N PHE A 29 -1.03 3.62 -5.78
CA PHE A 29 -1.77 3.46 -4.53
C PHE A 29 -1.69 4.76 -3.74
N LEU A 30 -2.82 5.21 -3.23
CA LEU A 30 -2.90 6.38 -2.36
C LEU A 30 -3.23 5.91 -0.95
N ILE A 31 -2.45 6.37 0.02
CA ILE A 31 -2.62 6.00 1.42
C ILE A 31 -3.04 7.22 2.21
N THR A 32 -4.15 7.08 2.93
CA THR A 32 -4.74 8.08 3.80
C THR A 32 -5.00 7.49 5.19
N TYR A 33 -5.33 8.34 6.17
CA TYR A 33 -5.75 7.87 7.48
C TYR A 33 -7.21 7.40 7.44
N LEU A 34 -7.49 6.22 8.00
CA LEU A 34 -8.81 5.60 7.88
C LEU A 34 -9.92 6.46 8.49
N GLU A 35 -9.66 7.08 9.65
CA GLU A 35 -10.67 7.90 10.34
C GLU A 35 -10.91 9.23 9.62
N GLU A 36 -9.90 9.78 8.92
CA GLU A 36 -10.12 10.93 8.04
C GLU A 36 -11.00 10.55 6.85
N TYR A 37 -10.70 9.41 6.23
CA TYR A 37 -11.48 8.91 5.09
C TYR A 37 -12.93 8.60 5.46
N LYS A 38 -13.17 7.98 6.63
CA LYS A 38 -14.54 7.72 7.13
C LYS A 38 -15.31 9.01 7.42
N ARG A 39 -14.62 10.03 7.95
CA ARG A 39 -15.22 11.32 8.29
C ARG A 39 -15.61 12.10 7.04
N ASP A 40 -14.69 12.24 6.09
CA ASP A 40 -14.94 12.90 4.80
C ASP A 40 -13.88 12.47 3.77
N PRO A 41 -14.24 11.58 2.81
CA PRO A 41 -13.32 11.13 1.77
C PRO A 41 -12.75 12.25 0.90
N SER A 42 -13.47 13.37 0.75
CA SER A 42 -13.04 14.50 -0.09
C SER A 42 -11.99 15.38 0.58
N GLN A 43 -11.90 15.32 1.91
CA GLN A 43 -10.99 16.10 2.74
C GLN A 43 -9.91 15.24 3.41
N ALA A 44 -9.87 13.94 3.12
CA ALA A 44 -8.90 13.03 3.69
C ALA A 44 -7.50 13.36 3.16
N SER A 45 -6.53 13.54 4.06
CA SER A 45 -5.18 13.92 3.66
C SER A 45 -4.50 12.76 2.97
N LEU A 46 -3.69 13.04 1.95
CA LEU A 46 -2.81 12.04 1.35
C LEU A 46 -1.53 11.96 2.18
N TYR A 47 -1.20 10.77 2.70
CA TYR A 47 -0.02 10.56 3.54
C TYR A 47 1.13 9.98 2.72
N LEU A 48 0.83 9.01 1.85
CA LEU A 48 1.82 8.34 1.00
C LEU A 48 1.19 8.02 -0.36
N ALA A 49 1.88 8.40 -1.44
CA ALA A 49 1.57 7.96 -2.78
C ALA A 49 2.61 6.93 -3.23
N ILE A 50 2.17 5.81 -3.80
CA ILE A 50 3.04 4.76 -4.31
C ILE A 50 2.77 4.63 -5.80
N THR A 51 3.79 4.76 -6.63
CA THR A 51 3.68 4.64 -8.09
C THR A 51 4.51 3.46 -8.58
N LEU A 52 3.89 2.62 -9.42
CA LEU A 52 4.54 1.50 -10.09
C LEU A 52 4.84 1.88 -11.54
N TYR A 53 6.10 1.71 -11.95
CA TYR A 53 6.52 1.90 -13.32
C TYR A 53 6.91 0.57 -13.94
N ASP A 54 6.30 0.26 -15.10
CA ASP A 54 6.44 -1.01 -15.80
C ASP A 54 7.32 -0.92 -17.06
N GLU A 55 8.10 0.15 -17.23
CA GLU A 55 8.98 0.28 -18.41
C GLU A 55 10.03 -0.85 -18.49
N LEU A 56 10.37 -1.45 -17.35
CA LEU A 56 11.31 -2.57 -17.25
C LEU A 56 10.61 -3.93 -17.09
N ALA A 57 9.28 -4.01 -17.24
CA ALA A 57 8.54 -5.24 -17.02
C ALA A 57 8.95 -6.36 -18.00
N SER A 58 9.41 -6.01 -19.21
CA SER A 58 9.97 -6.97 -20.17
C SER A 58 11.25 -7.68 -19.67
N LYS A 59 11.93 -7.09 -18.69
CA LYS A 59 13.09 -7.66 -17.99
C LYS A 59 12.71 -8.34 -16.68
N GLY A 60 11.42 -8.49 -16.40
CA GLY A 60 10.92 -9.02 -15.13
C GLY A 60 11.11 -8.07 -13.93
N ILE A 61 11.29 -6.77 -14.17
CA ILE A 61 11.54 -5.76 -13.13
C ILE A 61 10.44 -4.69 -13.17
N VAL A 62 9.94 -4.29 -12.01
CA VAL A 62 9.01 -3.16 -11.84
C VAL A 62 9.63 -2.17 -10.87
N LEU A 63 9.64 -0.90 -11.22
CA LEU A 63 10.15 0.15 -10.32
C LEU A 63 9.03 0.65 -9.43
N VAL A 64 9.32 0.81 -8.14
CA VAL A 64 8.38 1.30 -7.14
C VAL A 64 8.90 2.60 -6.55
N ARG A 65 8.10 3.66 -6.64
CA ARG A 65 8.39 4.96 -6.01
C ARG A 65 7.36 5.24 -4.92
N GLY A 66 7.82 5.63 -3.74
CA GLY A 66 6.97 6.13 -2.66
C GLY A 66 7.24 7.62 -2.41
N ASP A 67 6.21 8.45 -2.49
CA ASP A 67 6.25 9.89 -2.21
C ASP A 67 5.51 10.18 -0.89
N ILE A 68 6.23 10.68 0.12
CA ILE A 68 5.66 11.05 1.42
C ILE A 68 5.04 12.43 1.30
N CYS A 69 3.70 12.49 1.35
CA CYS A 69 2.94 13.72 1.19
C CYS A 69 2.72 14.46 2.53
N ALA A 70 2.81 13.76 3.66
CA ALA A 70 2.65 14.31 5.01
C ALA A 70 3.88 14.00 5.90
N PRO A 71 5.06 14.60 5.64
CA PRO A 71 6.31 14.25 6.33
C PRO A 71 6.32 14.58 7.82
N ALA A 72 5.43 15.47 8.27
CA ALA A 72 5.23 15.77 9.69
C ALA A 72 4.47 14.66 10.45
N SER A 73 3.80 13.75 9.74
CA SER A 73 2.90 12.74 10.30
C SER A 73 3.29 11.31 9.95
N LEU A 74 4.09 11.10 8.90
CA LEU A 74 4.54 9.79 8.47
C LEU A 74 6.06 9.78 8.27
N SER A 75 6.75 8.93 9.04
CA SER A 75 8.20 8.79 8.94
C SER A 75 8.63 8.05 7.68
N VAL A 76 9.89 8.19 7.28
CA VAL A 76 10.46 7.43 6.15
C VAL A 76 10.45 5.93 6.43
N GLU A 77 10.70 5.53 7.67
CA GLU A 77 10.69 4.13 8.10
C GLU A 77 9.28 3.53 8.01
N ASP A 78 8.28 4.22 8.55
CA ASP A 78 6.88 3.80 8.45
C ASP A 78 6.41 3.74 7.00
N SER A 79 6.83 4.71 6.18
CA SER A 79 6.52 4.74 4.75
C SER A 79 7.09 3.53 4.03
N ARG A 80 8.38 3.21 4.25
CA ARG A 80 9.04 2.04 3.67
C ARG A 80 8.36 0.75 4.11
N ARG A 81 8.07 0.60 5.39
CA ARG A 81 7.31 -0.54 5.92
C ARG A 81 5.96 -0.68 5.24
N THR A 82 5.23 0.43 5.09
CA THR A 82 3.91 0.45 4.45
C THR A 82 3.98 -0.02 2.99
N VAL A 83 4.95 0.48 2.22
CA VAL A 83 5.18 0.02 0.84
C VAL A 83 5.46 -1.48 0.81
N ALA A 84 6.35 -1.95 1.69
CA ALA A 84 6.79 -3.33 1.69
C ALA A 84 5.66 -4.31 2.07
N VAL A 85 4.86 -3.97 3.08
CA VAL A 85 3.65 -4.73 3.47
C VAL A 85 2.63 -4.73 2.34
N LEU A 86 2.35 -3.57 1.73
CA LEU A 86 1.42 -3.46 0.61
C LEU A 86 1.84 -4.38 -0.55
N LEU A 87 3.10 -4.31 -0.96
CA LEU A 87 3.61 -5.18 -2.03
C LEU A 87 3.53 -6.66 -1.64
N HIS A 88 3.90 -7.02 -0.42
CA HIS A 88 3.82 -8.40 0.04
C HIS A 88 2.38 -8.93 -0.03
N MET A 89 1.40 -8.13 0.37
CA MET A 89 0.00 -8.54 0.33
C MET A 89 -0.53 -8.75 -1.09
N TYR A 90 -0.17 -7.87 -2.03
CA TYR A 90 -0.62 -7.98 -3.42
C TYR A 90 0.18 -9.02 -4.23
N LEU A 91 1.37 -9.41 -3.79
CA LEU A 91 2.23 -10.38 -4.49
C LEU A 91 2.12 -11.82 -3.96
N GLN A 92 1.61 -12.03 -2.74
CA GLN A 92 1.44 -13.36 -2.17
C GLN A 92 -0.01 -13.82 -2.34
N ASP A 93 -0.24 -14.91 -3.08
CA ASP A 93 -1.59 -15.42 -3.41
C ASP A 93 -2.53 -15.59 -2.20
N PRO A 94 -2.09 -16.14 -1.04
CA PRO A 94 -2.96 -16.27 0.13
C PRO A 94 -3.40 -14.91 0.68
N LEU A 95 -2.50 -13.93 0.71
CA LEU A 95 -2.78 -12.58 1.19
C LEU A 95 -3.63 -11.78 0.20
N TYR A 96 -3.39 -11.97 -1.10
CA TYR A 96 -4.19 -11.36 -2.14
C TYR A 96 -5.64 -11.83 -2.10
N THR A 97 -5.88 -13.10 -1.76
CA THR A 97 -7.24 -13.64 -1.59
C THR A 97 -8.02 -12.86 -0.54
N HIS A 98 -7.38 -12.48 0.56
CA HIS A 98 -8.00 -11.64 1.58
C HIS A 98 -8.34 -10.23 1.06
N ILE A 99 -7.44 -9.62 0.28
CA ILE A 99 -7.69 -8.32 -0.36
C ILE A 99 -8.86 -8.43 -1.37
N HIS A 100 -8.87 -9.47 -2.17
CA HIS A 100 -9.91 -9.71 -3.16
C HIS A 100 -11.27 -9.88 -2.50
N SER A 101 -11.36 -10.71 -1.45
CA SER A 101 -12.58 -10.88 -0.66
C SER A 101 -13.02 -9.58 -0.02
N PHE A 102 -12.11 -8.76 0.51
CA PHE A 102 -12.44 -7.45 1.09
C PHE A 102 -13.10 -6.51 0.05
N ASN A 103 -12.64 -6.56 -1.19
CA ASN A 103 -13.15 -5.69 -2.25
C ASN A 103 -14.43 -6.18 -2.93
N HIS A 104 -14.65 -7.50 -2.99
CA HIS A 104 -15.74 -8.09 -3.76
C HIS A 104 -16.83 -8.76 -2.91
N MET A 105 -16.51 -9.15 -1.68
CA MET A 105 -17.39 -9.87 -0.77
C MET A 105 -17.24 -9.34 0.67
N PRO A 106 -17.40 -8.02 0.92
CA PRO A 106 -17.10 -7.41 2.21
C PRO A 106 -17.90 -8.03 3.38
N ASP A 107 -19.14 -8.48 3.12
CA ASP A 107 -19.99 -9.12 4.13
C ASP A 107 -19.48 -10.48 4.61
N GLN A 108 -18.55 -11.09 3.85
CA GLN A 108 -17.95 -12.39 4.16
C GLN A 108 -16.56 -12.27 4.80
N VAL A 109 -16.05 -11.05 4.98
CA VAL A 109 -14.71 -10.82 5.53
C VAL A 109 -14.79 -10.55 7.02
N ASP A 110 -14.12 -11.41 7.80
CA ASP A 110 -13.80 -11.10 9.19
C ASP A 110 -12.66 -10.08 9.23
N PHE A 111 -13.02 -8.84 9.54
CA PHE A 111 -12.07 -7.74 9.59
C PHE A 111 -11.04 -7.91 10.71
N ASN A 112 -11.37 -8.56 11.83
CA ASN A 112 -10.41 -8.76 12.91
C ASN A 112 -9.37 -9.80 12.52
N ALA A 113 -9.80 -10.92 11.92
CA ALA A 113 -8.88 -11.93 11.39
C ALA A 113 -7.96 -11.36 10.30
N LEU A 114 -8.49 -10.44 9.48
CA LEU A 114 -7.72 -9.72 8.48
C LEU A 114 -6.60 -8.85 9.10
N LEU A 115 -6.94 -8.07 10.14
CA LEU A 115 -5.98 -7.22 10.85
C LEU A 115 -4.90 -8.05 11.56
N GLU A 116 -5.29 -9.17 12.19
CA GLU A 116 -4.34 -10.09 12.82
C GLU A 116 -3.34 -10.66 11.79
N THR A 117 -3.84 -11.10 10.64
CA THR A 117 -3.00 -11.60 9.54
C THR A 117 -1.97 -10.55 9.11
N PHE A 118 -2.39 -9.28 9.01
CA PHE A 118 -1.51 -8.19 8.58
C PHE A 118 -0.47 -7.82 9.64
N SER A 119 -0.80 -7.95 10.93
CA SER A 119 0.14 -7.70 12.03
C SER A 119 1.32 -8.68 12.05
N GLN A 120 1.12 -9.87 11.48
CA GLN A 120 2.12 -10.95 11.43
C GLN A 120 3.03 -10.87 10.20
N ILE A 121 2.73 -9.99 9.23
CA ILE A 121 3.59 -9.82 8.05
C ILE A 121 4.96 -9.33 8.53
N PRO A 122 6.04 -10.10 8.32
CA PRO A 122 7.37 -9.70 8.72
C PRO A 122 7.69 -8.36 8.06
N THR A 123 8.21 -7.41 8.82
CA THR A 123 8.80 -6.20 8.24
C THR A 123 9.89 -6.66 7.28
N PRO A 124 9.75 -6.46 5.95
CA PRO A 124 10.76 -6.92 5.02
C PRO A 124 12.06 -6.17 5.33
N ASP A 125 13.19 -6.86 5.26
CA ASP A 125 14.50 -6.22 5.45
C ASP A 125 14.71 -5.23 4.29
N ILE A 126 14.48 -3.96 4.58
CA ILE A 126 14.55 -2.85 3.63
C ILE A 126 15.99 -2.58 3.16
N HIS A 127 17.00 -3.10 3.84
CA HIS A 127 18.40 -3.04 3.36
C HIS A 127 18.65 -3.99 2.18
N ALA A 128 17.91 -5.10 2.08
CA ALA A 128 17.99 -6.01 0.93
C ALA A 128 17.38 -5.42 -0.35
N LEU A 129 16.55 -4.37 -0.24
CA LEU A 129 15.92 -3.71 -1.38
C LEU A 129 16.69 -2.46 -1.87
N SER A 130 17.60 -1.91 -1.06
CA SER A 130 18.43 -0.75 -1.43
C SER A 130 19.69 -1.11 -2.24
N ASP A 131 20.09 -2.38 -2.29
CA ASP A 131 21.35 -2.82 -2.92
C ASP A 131 21.33 -2.88 -4.46
N VAL A 132 20.23 -2.51 -5.11
CA VAL A 132 20.11 -2.53 -6.59
C VAL A 132 20.40 -1.16 -7.23
N GLY A 133 20.76 -0.14 -6.45
CA GLY A 133 20.67 1.26 -6.91
C GLY A 133 21.91 2.14 -6.86
N THR A 134 23.11 1.65 -6.52
CA THR A 134 24.31 2.51 -6.47
C THR A 134 25.49 1.90 -7.21
N THR A 135 25.45 1.95 -8.54
CA THR A 135 26.67 2.02 -9.36
C THR A 135 26.39 3.01 -10.49
N VAL A 136 26.91 4.23 -10.29
CA VAL A 136 27.18 5.20 -11.36
C VAL A 136 28.67 5.19 -11.59
#